data_AF-A0A9W4RWF4-F1
#
_entry.id   AF-A0A9W4RWF4-F1
#
_cell.length_a   1.000
_cell.length_b   1.000
_cell.length_c   1.000
_cell.angle_alpha   90.00
_cell.angle_beta   90.00
_cell.angle_gamma   90.00
#
_symmetry.space_group_name_H-M   'P 1'
#
loop_
_entity.id
_entity.type
_entity.pdbx_description
1 polymer ?
#
loop_
_entity_poly.entity_id
_entity_poly.type
_entity_poly.pdbx_seq_one_letter_code
_entity_poly.pdbx_strand_id
1 'polypeptide(L)'
;MGWFDGWFGSSTSTSDPLKSLDPKLREFLERESPVKIQQQIQEAEQAAAAAASKAAAAAEAATSAATISQTSHQNGADTTADSRPKVPKESLFQDGRYAHLWKTYRPYAEIEAESKTDHEKLMDVLDGYKERKHNIGRAALENCALQQEEWVNCMKSGSWEDRMQMCRHQVQRFEKCYTMQTRFLKALGYQSVYNRPAQVEEDIQMHADKLYQRMVEQEKAIEAAKQEGLPVPKFDLSIPAAVEAAPAIQPRPDLEKSWKEKLEQLPEEERAVEEAALRADLQAKAEVAKNVQKLWDEQEKEKQQRKAEGKATVMDRITGAFGGK
;
A
#
# COMPACT_ATOMS: atom_id res chain seq x y z
N MET A 1 -1.14 10.02 43.92
CA MET A 1 -2.35 9.68 43.16
C MET A 1 -2.10 8.36 42.46
N GLY A 2 -2.49 7.25 43.11
CA GLY A 2 -2.26 5.88 42.65
C GLY A 2 -3.47 5.35 41.88
N TRP A 3 -3.21 4.64 40.79
CA TRP A 3 -4.23 3.97 39.97
C TRP A 3 -3.80 2.56 39.51
N PHE A 4 -2.81 1.95 40.19
CA PHE A 4 -2.23 0.66 39.81
C PHE A 4 -2.29 -0.39 40.93
N ASP A 5 -3.45 -0.59 41.55
CA ASP A 5 -3.58 -1.67 42.54
C ASP A 5 -4.88 -2.47 42.44
N GLY A 6 -5.11 -3.06 41.26
CA GLY A 6 -6.29 -3.91 41.06
C GLY A 6 -6.23 -4.95 39.95
N TRP A 7 -5.11 -5.12 39.23
CA TRP A 7 -5.06 -6.00 38.05
C TRP A 7 -4.51 -7.42 38.29
N PHE A 8 -4.28 -7.84 39.54
CA PHE A 8 -3.97 -9.25 39.81
C PHE A 8 -4.78 -9.80 40.97
N GLY A 9 -5.83 -10.56 40.63
CA GLY A 9 -6.67 -11.26 41.59
C GLY A 9 -7.47 -12.38 40.90
N SER A 10 -6.80 -13.49 40.61
CA SER A 10 -7.41 -14.75 40.20
C SER A 10 -8.10 -15.40 41.40
N SER A 11 -9.43 -15.58 41.36
CA SER A 11 -10.09 -16.73 41.98
C SER A 11 -11.45 -17.04 41.34
N THR A 12 -11.58 -18.29 40.97
CA THR A 12 -12.78 -19.04 40.58
C THR A 12 -13.99 -18.76 41.47
N SER A 13 -15.08 -18.27 40.88
CA SER A 13 -16.44 -18.75 41.17
C SER A 13 -17.41 -18.35 40.07
N THR A 14 -18.17 -19.34 39.60
CA THR A 14 -19.31 -19.25 38.68
C THR A 14 -20.45 -18.41 39.29
N SER A 15 -20.26 -17.10 39.34
CA SER A 15 -21.31 -16.16 39.70
C SER A 15 -21.31 -15.01 38.70
N ASP A 16 -22.47 -14.84 38.08
CA ASP A 16 -22.73 -13.90 37.00
C ASP A 16 -22.38 -12.46 37.45
N PRO A 17 -21.37 -11.80 36.84
CA PRO A 17 -20.83 -10.52 37.31
C PRO A 17 -21.84 -9.35 37.23
N LEU A 18 -23.01 -9.59 36.65
CA LEU A 18 -24.11 -8.64 36.54
C LEU A 18 -24.95 -8.49 37.82
N LYS A 19 -24.73 -9.36 38.83
CA LYS A 19 -25.49 -9.30 40.10
C LYS A 19 -25.05 -8.17 41.04
N SER A 20 -23.83 -7.67 40.89
CA SER A 20 -23.30 -6.56 41.71
C SER A 20 -23.59 -5.17 41.14
N LEU A 21 -24.37 -5.07 40.05
CA LEU A 21 -24.72 -3.81 39.42
C LEU A 21 -26.09 -3.31 39.88
N ASP A 22 -26.25 -1.98 40.00
CA ASP A 22 -27.49 -1.32 40.38
C ASP A 22 -28.62 -1.71 39.38
N PRO A 23 -29.85 -2.03 39.82
CA PRO A 23 -30.87 -2.64 38.95
C PRO A 23 -31.18 -1.82 37.68
N LYS A 24 -31.16 -0.49 37.78
CA LYS A 24 -31.35 0.41 36.63
C LYS A 24 -30.21 0.32 35.61
N LEU A 25 -28.98 0.12 36.07
CA LEU A 25 -27.82 -0.02 35.19
C LEU A 25 -27.81 -1.39 34.51
N ARG A 26 -28.28 -2.42 35.21
CA ARG A 26 -28.48 -3.75 34.63
C ARG A 26 -29.53 -3.74 33.53
N GLU A 27 -30.67 -3.10 33.74
CA GLU A 27 -31.70 -2.93 32.69
C GLU A 27 -31.16 -2.16 31.49
N PHE A 28 -30.36 -1.11 31.73
CA PHE A 28 -29.73 -0.34 30.66
C PHE A 28 -28.73 -1.19 29.85
N LEU A 29 -27.84 -1.93 30.52
CA LEU A 29 -26.88 -2.81 29.87
C LEU A 29 -27.55 -3.97 29.14
N GLU A 30 -28.60 -4.59 29.70
CA GLU A 30 -29.36 -5.63 29.00
C GLU A 30 -30.13 -5.10 27.77
N ARG A 31 -30.46 -3.80 27.77
CA ARG A 31 -31.12 -3.10 26.67
C ARG A 31 -30.15 -2.66 25.58
N GLU A 32 -28.95 -2.21 25.95
CA GLU A 32 -27.93 -1.74 25.01
C GLU A 32 -26.84 -2.78 24.70
N SER A 33 -26.90 -3.97 25.32
CA SER A 33 -25.87 -4.99 25.10
C SER A 33 -25.80 -5.39 23.62
N PRO A 34 -24.61 -5.30 23.00
CA PRO A 34 -24.43 -5.61 21.59
C PRO A 34 -24.73 -7.08 21.26
N VAL A 35 -24.81 -7.96 22.26
CA VAL A 35 -25.06 -9.40 22.08
C VAL A 35 -26.44 -9.67 21.47
N LYS A 36 -27.50 -8.94 21.88
CA LYS A 36 -28.82 -9.08 21.24
C LYS A 36 -28.81 -8.61 19.79
N ILE A 37 -28.06 -7.55 19.50
CA ILE A 37 -27.90 -7.02 18.15
C ILE A 37 -27.11 -8.03 17.30
N GLN A 38 -26.04 -8.62 17.83
CA GLN A 38 -25.26 -9.65 17.15
C GLN A 38 -26.08 -10.91 16.89
N GLN A 39 -26.90 -11.34 17.84
CA GLN A 39 -27.81 -12.49 17.66
C GLN A 39 -28.87 -12.20 16.61
N GLN A 40 -29.46 -11.00 16.60
CA GLN A 40 -30.43 -10.59 15.57
C GLN A 40 -29.79 -10.47 14.19
N ILE A 41 -28.53 -10.01 14.10
CA ILE A 41 -27.79 -9.97 12.83
C ILE A 41 -27.48 -11.39 12.36
N GLN A 42 -27.07 -12.30 13.25
CA GLN A 42 -26.82 -13.71 12.90
C GLN A 42 -28.10 -14.44 12.46
N GLU A 43 -29.23 -14.21 13.12
CA GLU A 43 -30.53 -14.76 12.72
C GLU A 43 -31.00 -14.17 11.37
N ALA A 44 -30.77 -12.88 11.13
CA ALA A 44 -31.08 -12.24 9.86
C ALA A 44 -30.17 -12.73 8.71
N GLU A 45 -28.89 -12.95 8.96
CA GLU A 45 -27.94 -13.52 8.00
C GLU A 45 -28.28 -14.97 7.64
N GLN A 46 -28.67 -15.78 8.63
CA GLN A 46 -29.13 -17.16 8.39
C GLN A 46 -30.46 -17.20 7.62
N ALA A 47 -31.39 -16.29 7.92
CA ALA A 47 -32.63 -16.16 7.16
C ALA A 47 -32.39 -15.69 5.71
N ALA A 48 -31.43 -14.77 5.50
CA ALA A 48 -31.03 -14.30 4.17
C ALA A 48 -30.33 -15.41 3.36
N ALA A 49 -29.47 -16.21 3.99
CA ALA A 49 -28.81 -17.35 3.35
C ALA A 49 -29.81 -18.47 2.96
N ALA A 50 -30.83 -18.71 3.80
CA ALA A 50 -31.92 -19.64 3.50
C ALA A 50 -32.84 -19.13 2.35
N ALA A 51 -33.02 -17.81 2.22
CA ALA A 51 -33.74 -17.22 1.10
C ALA A 51 -32.93 -17.27 -0.21
N ALA A 52 -31.62 -17.03 -0.15
CA ALA A 52 -30.72 -17.09 -1.30
C ALA A 52 -30.59 -18.52 -1.87
N SER A 53 -30.52 -19.54 -1.02
CA SER A 53 -30.49 -20.94 -1.47
C SER A 53 -31.81 -21.40 -2.11
N LYS A 54 -32.96 -20.91 -1.62
CA LYS A 54 -34.27 -21.14 -2.28
C LYS A 54 -34.40 -20.42 -3.62
N ALA A 55 -33.82 -19.22 -3.76
CA ALA A 55 -33.80 -18.49 -5.03
C ALA A 55 -32.87 -19.16 -6.07
N ALA A 56 -31.74 -19.73 -5.64
CA ALA A 56 -30.84 -20.49 -6.50
C ALA A 56 -31.49 -21.79 -7.04
N ALA A 57 -32.23 -22.51 -6.19
CA ALA A 57 -32.97 -23.70 -6.61
C ALA A 57 -34.12 -23.39 -7.59
N ALA A 58 -34.75 -22.21 -7.47
CA ALA A 58 -35.77 -21.74 -8.42
C ALA A 58 -35.16 -21.30 -9.77
N ALA A 59 -33.92 -20.80 -9.77
CA ALA A 59 -33.20 -20.44 -10.99
C ALA A 59 -32.79 -21.68 -11.80
N GLU A 60 -32.33 -22.77 -11.16
CA GLU A 60 -31.99 -24.03 -11.84
C GLU A 60 -33.21 -24.72 -12.50
N ALA A 61 -34.41 -24.57 -11.92
CA ALA A 61 -35.65 -25.05 -12.53
C ALA A 61 -36.06 -24.26 -13.78
N ALA A 62 -35.68 -22.98 -13.88
CA ALA A 62 -35.99 -22.14 -15.04
C ALA A 62 -35.01 -22.35 -16.22
N THR A 63 -33.76 -22.74 -15.94
CA THR A 63 -32.75 -23.03 -16.99
C THR A 63 -33.05 -24.30 -17.78
N SER A 64 -33.86 -25.21 -17.22
CA SER A 64 -34.25 -26.48 -17.87
C SER A 64 -35.42 -26.33 -18.86
N ALA A 65 -36.06 -25.16 -18.94
CA ALA A 65 -37.16 -24.87 -19.87
C ALA A 65 -36.75 -23.97 -21.06
N ALA A 66 -35.52 -23.44 -21.09
CA ALA A 66 -35.05 -22.48 -22.11
C ALA A 66 -34.27 -23.11 -23.29
N THR A 67 -34.09 -24.44 -23.32
CA THR A 67 -33.32 -25.14 -24.38
C THR A 67 -34.15 -25.50 -25.62
N ILE A 68 -35.45 -25.16 -25.66
CA ILE A 68 -36.30 -25.35 -26.85
C ILE A 68 -36.97 -24.03 -27.23
N SER A 69 -36.20 -23.08 -27.78
CA SER A 69 -36.67 -22.03 -28.71
C SER A 69 -35.49 -21.19 -29.18
N GLN A 70 -34.58 -21.80 -29.97
CA GLN A 70 -33.69 -21.06 -30.86
C GLN A 70 -34.31 -21.08 -32.25
N THR A 71 -35.14 -20.09 -32.56
CA THR A 71 -35.44 -19.66 -33.94
C THR A 71 -36.11 -18.30 -33.90
N SER A 72 -35.63 -17.37 -34.75
CA SER A 72 -36.10 -15.98 -34.96
C SER A 72 -35.92 -15.05 -33.74
N HIS A 73 -35.06 -14.02 -33.75
CA HIS A 73 -35.02 -12.93 -34.73
C HIS A 73 -33.62 -12.32 -34.85
N GLN A 74 -33.16 -12.21 -36.11
CA GLN A 74 -32.20 -11.19 -36.54
C GLN A 74 -32.96 -9.90 -36.86
N ASN A 75 -32.38 -8.76 -36.46
CA ASN A 75 -32.51 -7.38 -36.97
C ASN A 75 -32.32 -6.44 -35.75
N GLY A 76 -31.40 -5.49 -35.70
CA GLY A 76 -30.49 -4.97 -36.72
C GLY A 76 -29.34 -4.22 -36.05
N ALA A 77 -28.34 -3.95 -36.87
CA ALA A 77 -27.13 -3.24 -36.52
C ALA A 77 -27.40 -1.80 -36.06
N ASP A 78 -26.71 -1.39 -35.01
CA ASP A 78 -26.15 -0.03 -34.92
C ASP A 78 -24.91 -0.06 -34.01
N THR A 79 -23.86 -0.69 -34.53
CA THR A 79 -22.47 -0.46 -34.11
C THR A 79 -22.00 0.85 -34.74
N THR A 80 -22.10 1.96 -33.99
CA THR A 80 -21.09 3.04 -33.88
C THR A 80 -21.68 4.25 -33.13
N ALA A 81 -21.49 4.34 -31.80
CA ALA A 81 -21.42 5.62 -31.06
C ALA A 81 -21.03 5.40 -29.58
N ASP A 82 -19.98 6.09 -29.14
CA ASP A 82 -19.53 6.33 -27.76
C ASP A 82 -19.14 5.11 -26.91
N SER A 83 -17.86 4.74 -27.00
CA SER A 83 -17.14 3.97 -25.99
C SER A 83 -16.76 4.81 -24.76
N ARG A 84 -17.59 5.79 -24.39
CA ARG A 84 -17.40 6.62 -23.18
C ARG A 84 -18.37 6.15 -22.10
N PRO A 85 -17.89 5.90 -20.87
CA PRO A 85 -18.80 5.54 -19.78
C PRO A 85 -19.82 6.66 -19.60
N LYS A 86 -21.11 6.33 -19.66
CA LYS A 86 -22.23 7.29 -19.57
C LYS A 86 -22.38 7.89 -18.17
N VAL A 87 -21.74 7.28 -17.18
CA VAL A 87 -21.78 7.64 -15.76
C VAL A 87 -20.40 7.38 -15.11
N PRO A 88 -20.07 8.07 -14.00
CA PRO A 88 -18.83 7.83 -13.26
C PRO A 88 -18.74 6.42 -12.65
N LYS A 89 -17.53 6.00 -12.26
CA LYS A 89 -17.27 4.68 -11.64
C LYS A 89 -17.95 4.53 -10.27
N GLU A 90 -18.17 5.66 -9.60
CA GLU A 90 -18.83 5.80 -8.32
C GLU A 90 -20.35 5.54 -8.41
N SER A 91 -20.89 5.52 -9.63
CA SER A 91 -22.29 5.18 -9.84
C SER A 91 -22.54 3.67 -9.71
N LEU A 92 -23.56 3.31 -8.93
CA LEU A 92 -23.99 1.91 -8.78
C LEU A 92 -24.56 1.34 -10.08
N PHE A 93 -25.19 2.19 -10.90
CA PHE A 93 -25.86 1.80 -12.15
C PHE A 93 -25.09 2.33 -13.36
N GLN A 94 -24.23 1.48 -13.91
CA GLN A 94 -23.38 1.79 -15.07
C GLN A 94 -24.14 1.85 -16.41
N ASP A 95 -25.42 1.47 -16.41
CA ASP A 95 -26.31 1.47 -17.57
C ASP A 95 -26.72 2.87 -18.07
N GLY A 96 -26.40 3.93 -17.29
CA GLY A 96 -26.68 5.31 -17.65
C GLY A 96 -28.12 5.76 -17.39
N ARG A 97 -28.98 4.95 -16.76
CA ARG A 97 -30.38 5.33 -16.43
C ARG A 97 -30.45 6.60 -15.59
N TYR A 98 -29.48 6.79 -14.71
CA TYR A 98 -29.39 7.94 -13.81
C TYR A 98 -28.34 8.96 -14.24
N ALA A 99 -27.86 8.93 -15.49
CA ALA A 99 -26.79 9.82 -15.97
C ALA A 99 -27.09 11.32 -15.75
N HIS A 100 -28.37 11.70 -15.79
CA HIS A 100 -28.79 13.07 -15.54
C HIS A 100 -28.49 13.56 -14.10
N LEU A 101 -28.49 12.68 -13.11
CA LEU A 101 -28.16 13.02 -11.71
C LEU A 101 -26.66 13.28 -11.52
N TRP A 102 -25.81 12.70 -12.38
CA TRP A 102 -24.36 12.80 -12.29
C TRP A 102 -23.77 13.94 -13.12
N LYS A 103 -24.58 14.70 -13.88
CA LYS A 103 -24.10 15.79 -14.75
C LYS A 103 -23.31 16.88 -14.03
N THR A 104 -23.65 17.15 -12.78
CA THR A 104 -23.00 18.14 -11.92
C THR A 104 -22.18 17.51 -10.80
N TYR A 105 -22.02 16.18 -10.80
CA TYR A 105 -21.21 15.51 -9.80
C TYR A 105 -19.75 15.90 -9.99
N ARG A 106 -19.11 16.33 -8.89
CA ARG A 106 -17.67 16.44 -8.79
C ARG A 106 -17.18 15.41 -7.77
N PRO A 107 -16.20 14.57 -8.12
CA PRO A 107 -15.53 13.71 -7.16
C PRO A 107 -15.02 14.51 -5.97
N TYR A 108 -15.16 13.95 -4.78
CA TYR A 108 -14.71 14.59 -3.54
C TYR A 108 -13.22 14.95 -3.60
N ALA A 109 -12.39 14.10 -4.22
CA ALA A 109 -10.97 14.33 -4.42
C ALA A 109 -10.66 15.60 -5.26
N GLU A 110 -11.51 15.93 -6.24
CA GLU A 110 -11.35 17.15 -7.04
C GLU A 110 -11.69 18.40 -6.22
N ILE A 111 -12.77 18.34 -5.44
CA ILE A 111 -13.19 19.44 -4.55
C ILE A 111 -12.12 19.70 -3.50
N GLU A 112 -11.58 18.65 -2.88
CA GLU A 112 -10.49 18.78 -1.93
C GLU A 112 -9.25 19.39 -2.59
N ALA A 113 -8.85 18.91 -3.77
CA ALA A 113 -7.70 19.44 -4.49
C ALA A 113 -7.85 20.93 -4.88
N GLU A 114 -9.06 21.37 -5.22
CA GLU A 114 -9.38 22.79 -5.47
C GLU A 114 -9.33 23.63 -4.19
N SER A 115 -9.82 23.08 -3.07
CA SER A 115 -9.89 23.79 -1.79
C SER A 115 -8.55 23.89 -1.04
N LYS A 116 -7.60 23.01 -1.37
CA LYS A 116 -6.30 22.94 -0.71
C LYS A 116 -5.46 24.18 -1.00
N THR A 117 -4.87 24.71 0.07
CA THR A 117 -3.85 25.74 -0.04
C THR A 117 -2.60 25.17 -0.72
N ASP A 118 -1.79 26.02 -1.36
CA ASP A 118 -0.58 25.53 -2.02
C ASP A 118 0.42 24.91 -1.05
N HIS A 119 0.39 25.34 0.22
CA HIS A 119 1.18 24.71 1.28
C HIS A 119 0.72 23.27 1.52
N GLU A 120 -0.59 23.02 1.61
CA GLU A 120 -1.15 21.68 1.75
C GLU A 120 -0.81 20.79 0.55
N LYS A 121 -0.91 21.32 -0.68
CA LYS A 121 -0.49 20.58 -1.89
C LYS A 121 0.98 20.19 -1.85
N LEU A 122 1.85 21.09 -1.38
CA LEU A 122 3.27 20.79 -1.21
C LEU A 122 3.50 19.70 -0.15
N MET A 123 2.79 19.79 0.98
CA MET A 123 2.87 18.80 2.04
C MET A 123 2.37 17.43 1.57
N ASP A 124 1.29 17.36 0.81
CA ASP A 124 0.77 16.11 0.23
C ASP A 124 1.81 15.38 -0.62
N VAL A 125 2.57 16.11 -1.46
CA VAL A 125 3.64 15.51 -2.29
C VAL A 125 4.77 14.94 -1.41
N LEU A 126 5.15 15.67 -0.37
CA LEU A 126 6.20 15.23 0.56
C LEU A 126 5.74 14.05 1.42
N ASP A 127 4.49 14.08 1.87
CA ASP A 127 3.91 13.04 2.71
C ASP A 127 3.65 11.77 1.91
N GLY A 128 3.20 11.86 0.65
CA GLY A 128 3.12 10.70 -0.24
C GLY A 128 4.47 10.01 -0.45
N TYR A 129 5.56 10.78 -0.56
CA TYR A 129 6.92 10.21 -0.64
C TYR A 129 7.34 9.52 0.68
N LYS A 130 7.03 10.12 1.84
CA LYS A 130 7.30 9.50 3.15
C LYS A 130 6.46 8.24 3.36
N GLU A 131 5.19 8.28 2.97
CA GLU A 131 4.25 7.17 3.08
C GLU A 131 4.72 5.99 2.23
N ARG A 132 5.16 6.23 1.00
CA ARG A 132 5.80 5.20 0.18
C ARG A 132 6.98 4.54 0.91
N LYS A 133 7.87 5.33 1.51
CA LYS A 133 9.01 4.79 2.26
C LYS A 133 8.56 3.96 3.46
N HIS A 134 7.54 4.41 4.18
CA HIS A 134 6.97 3.69 5.31
C HIS A 134 6.34 2.36 4.87
N ASN A 135 5.55 2.37 3.80
CA ASN A 135 4.88 1.19 3.27
C ASN A 135 5.86 0.16 2.71
N ILE A 136 6.94 0.59 2.05
CA ILE A 136 8.05 -0.31 1.68
C ILE A 136 8.63 -1.00 2.92
N GLY A 137 8.86 -0.23 4.00
CA GLY A 137 9.35 -0.79 5.26
C GLY A 137 8.37 -1.78 5.87
N ARG A 138 7.07 -1.46 5.86
CA ARG A 138 6.02 -2.36 6.34
C ARG A 138 5.95 -3.67 5.53
N ALA A 139 5.93 -3.58 4.21
CA ALA A 139 5.92 -4.76 3.34
C ALA A 139 7.20 -5.60 3.52
N ALA A 140 8.36 -4.97 3.74
CA ALA A 140 9.59 -5.68 4.06
C ALA A 140 9.51 -6.43 5.40
N LEU A 141 8.88 -5.86 6.43
CA LEU A 141 8.64 -6.54 7.71
C LEU A 141 7.67 -7.71 7.55
N GLU A 142 6.63 -7.56 6.74
CA GLU A 142 5.67 -8.63 6.43
C GLU A 142 6.39 -9.82 5.75
N ASN A 143 7.27 -9.55 4.79
CA ASN A 143 8.08 -10.60 4.15
C ASN A 143 9.09 -11.23 5.12
N CYS A 144 9.63 -10.47 6.07
CA CYS A 144 10.64 -10.93 7.04
C CYS A 144 10.06 -11.41 8.38
N ALA A 145 8.75 -11.68 8.43
CA ALA A 145 8.07 -12.06 9.66
C ALA A 145 8.67 -13.32 10.31
N LEU A 146 9.14 -14.28 9.51
CA LEU A 146 9.76 -15.51 10.00
C LEU A 146 11.09 -15.25 10.71
N GLN A 147 11.95 -14.40 10.14
CA GLN A 147 13.23 -14.02 10.76
C GLN A 147 12.99 -13.17 12.01
N GLN A 148 11.95 -12.34 12.00
CA GLN A 148 11.54 -11.58 13.18
C GLN A 148 11.05 -12.50 14.30
N GLU A 149 10.27 -13.53 13.96
CA GLU A 149 9.84 -14.56 14.91
C GLU A 149 11.05 -15.30 15.51
N GLU A 150 12.01 -15.73 14.69
CA GLU A 150 13.23 -16.40 15.16
C GLU A 150 14.01 -15.55 16.19
N TRP A 151 14.15 -14.25 15.92
CA TRP A 151 14.81 -13.33 16.84
C TRP A 151 14.03 -13.21 18.16
N VAL A 152 12.71 -13.00 18.09
CA VAL A 152 11.86 -12.89 19.28
C VAL A 152 11.87 -14.20 20.09
N ASN A 153 11.82 -15.35 19.42
CA ASN A 153 11.86 -16.66 20.06
C ASN A 153 13.22 -16.94 20.70
N CYS A 154 14.32 -16.49 20.10
CA CYS A 154 15.64 -16.56 20.74
C CYS A 154 15.69 -15.71 22.02
N MET A 155 15.15 -14.49 22.00
CA MET A 155 15.13 -13.62 23.18
C MET A 155 14.28 -14.19 24.32
N LYS A 156 13.17 -14.85 23.99
CA LYS A 156 12.23 -15.45 24.96
C LYS A 156 12.70 -16.80 25.51
N SER A 157 13.10 -17.70 24.62
CA SER A 157 13.32 -19.14 24.92
C SER A 157 14.65 -19.69 24.40
N GLY A 158 15.55 -18.84 23.92
CA GLY A 158 16.85 -19.25 23.40
C GLY A 158 17.82 -19.74 24.47
N SER A 159 18.96 -20.28 24.01
CA SER A 159 20.05 -20.70 24.88
C SER A 159 20.55 -19.52 25.73
N TRP A 160 21.07 -19.80 26.92
CA TRP A 160 21.57 -18.75 27.80
C TRP A 160 22.73 -17.96 27.17
N GLU A 161 23.60 -18.64 26.42
CA GLU A 161 24.71 -18.01 25.69
C GLU A 161 24.21 -17.06 24.59
N ASP A 162 23.24 -17.50 23.77
CA ASP A 162 22.67 -16.65 22.72
C ASP A 162 21.97 -15.42 23.31
N ARG A 163 21.25 -15.59 24.42
CA ARG A 163 20.58 -14.49 25.12
C ARG A 163 21.57 -13.49 25.72
N MET A 164 22.70 -13.96 26.24
CA MET A 164 23.79 -13.09 26.71
C MET A 164 24.40 -12.27 25.58
N GLN A 165 24.43 -12.81 24.35
CA GLN A 165 24.86 -12.10 23.15
C GLN A 165 23.73 -11.37 22.42
N MET A 166 22.57 -11.20 23.07
CA MET A 166 21.39 -10.52 22.50
C MET A 166 20.92 -11.13 21.16
N CYS A 167 21.07 -12.44 20.99
CA CYS A 167 20.65 -13.17 19.80
C CYS A 167 21.22 -12.57 18.50
N ARG A 168 22.50 -12.16 18.54
CA ARG A 168 23.17 -11.44 17.45
C ARG A 168 23.03 -12.11 16.08
N HIS A 169 23.11 -13.44 16.02
CA HIS A 169 22.97 -14.19 14.77
C HIS A 169 21.55 -14.06 14.18
N GLN A 170 20.51 -14.18 15.00
CA GLN A 170 19.12 -14.03 14.59
C GLN A 170 18.83 -12.58 14.18
N VAL A 171 19.38 -11.61 14.91
CA VAL A 171 19.28 -10.17 14.55
C VAL A 171 19.92 -9.92 13.19
N GLN A 172 21.12 -10.43 12.93
CA GLN A 172 21.80 -10.27 11.64
C GLN A 172 21.00 -10.88 10.49
N ARG A 173 20.37 -12.05 10.70
CA ARG A 173 19.48 -12.67 9.70
C ARG A 173 18.26 -11.80 9.41
N PHE A 174 17.64 -11.24 10.44
CA PHE A 174 16.53 -10.30 10.30
C PHE A 174 16.95 -9.02 9.57
N GLU A 175 18.05 -8.39 9.98
CA GLU A 175 18.57 -7.16 9.35
C GLU A 175 18.90 -7.37 7.87
N LYS A 176 19.51 -8.51 7.53
CA LYS A 176 19.80 -8.90 6.15
C LYS A 176 18.51 -9.07 5.35
N CYS A 177 17.53 -9.81 5.88
CA CYS A 177 16.22 -9.95 5.25
C CYS A 177 15.58 -8.59 4.99
N TYR A 178 15.47 -7.76 6.02
CA TYR A 178 14.82 -6.45 5.94
C TYR A 178 15.49 -5.53 4.92
N THR A 179 16.83 -5.50 4.91
CA THR A 179 17.61 -4.69 3.97
C THR A 179 17.40 -5.16 2.53
N MET A 180 17.51 -6.47 2.27
CA MET A 180 17.34 -7.01 0.92
C MET A 180 15.91 -6.87 0.42
N GLN A 181 14.91 -7.13 1.24
CA GLN A 181 13.50 -6.94 0.88
C GLN A 181 13.21 -5.48 0.56
N THR A 182 13.71 -4.54 1.36
CA THR A 182 13.58 -3.11 1.06
C THR A 182 14.19 -2.75 -0.29
N ARG A 183 15.33 -3.34 -0.66
CA ARG A 183 15.98 -3.13 -1.96
C ARG A 183 15.15 -3.73 -3.09
N PHE A 184 14.68 -4.97 -2.96
CA PHE A 184 13.84 -5.62 -3.96
C PHE A 184 12.53 -4.86 -4.19
N LEU A 185 11.82 -4.47 -3.13
CA LEU A 185 10.57 -3.70 -3.24
C LEU A 185 10.79 -2.35 -3.94
N LYS A 186 11.89 -1.65 -3.62
CA LYS A 186 12.27 -0.42 -4.34
C LYS A 186 12.56 -0.70 -5.81
N ALA A 187 13.39 -1.70 -6.09
CA ALA A 187 13.81 -2.06 -7.44
C ALA A 187 12.64 -2.49 -8.32
N LEU A 188 11.64 -3.20 -7.76
CA LEU A 188 10.42 -3.62 -8.45
C LEU A 188 9.38 -2.50 -8.59
N GLY A 189 9.61 -1.35 -7.95
CA GLY A 189 8.71 -0.21 -8.04
C GLY A 189 7.46 -0.33 -7.16
N TYR A 190 7.55 -1.00 -6.01
CA TYR A 190 6.47 -1.03 -5.02
C TYR A 190 6.03 0.39 -4.65
N GLN A 191 4.73 0.65 -4.81
CA GLN A 191 4.09 1.97 -4.63
C GLN A 191 4.76 3.12 -5.39
N SER A 192 5.42 2.82 -6.52
CA SER A 192 6.00 3.84 -7.40
C SER A 192 4.98 4.48 -8.33
N VAL A 193 3.90 3.76 -8.65
CA VAL A 193 2.89 4.21 -9.62
C VAL A 193 1.63 4.60 -8.88
N TYR A 194 1.20 5.84 -9.08
CA TYR A 194 -0.04 6.34 -8.50
C TYR A 194 -1.25 5.55 -9.00
N ASN A 195 -2.19 5.24 -8.10
CA ASN A 195 -3.40 4.45 -8.38
C ASN A 195 -3.16 3.04 -8.97
N ARG A 196 -2.00 2.41 -8.68
CA ARG A 196 -1.84 0.98 -8.96
C ARG A 196 -2.85 0.18 -8.11
N PRO A 197 -3.56 -0.82 -8.69
CA PRO A 197 -4.47 -1.66 -7.92
C PRO A 197 -3.72 -2.45 -6.84
N ALA A 198 -4.35 -2.64 -5.69
CA ALA A 198 -3.75 -3.30 -4.52
C ALA A 198 -3.21 -4.70 -4.84
N GLN A 199 -3.92 -5.47 -5.67
CA GLN A 199 -3.51 -6.80 -6.09
C GLN A 199 -2.14 -6.83 -6.78
N VAL A 200 -1.81 -5.80 -7.58
CA VAL A 200 -0.51 -5.76 -8.26
C VAL A 200 0.60 -5.36 -7.29
N GLU A 201 0.30 -4.53 -6.28
CA GLU A 201 1.26 -4.23 -5.20
C GLU A 201 1.53 -5.48 -4.35
N GLU A 202 0.51 -6.28 -4.05
CA GLU A 202 0.64 -7.59 -3.39
C GLU A 202 1.48 -8.56 -4.23
N ASP A 203 1.25 -8.64 -5.54
CA ASP A 203 2.07 -9.46 -6.45
C ASP A 203 3.55 -9.03 -6.43
N ILE A 204 3.81 -7.71 -6.38
CA ILE A 204 5.18 -7.18 -6.25
C ILE A 204 5.80 -7.60 -4.92
N GLN A 205 5.04 -7.52 -3.82
CA GLN A 205 5.50 -7.92 -2.49
C GLN A 205 5.85 -9.42 -2.44
N MET A 206 4.99 -10.28 -3.01
CA MET A 206 5.24 -11.71 -3.12
C MET A 206 6.41 -12.03 -4.05
N HIS A 207 6.59 -11.25 -5.12
CA HIS A 207 7.72 -11.40 -6.03
C HIS A 207 9.05 -11.04 -5.36
N ALA A 208 9.07 -9.97 -4.55
CA ALA A 208 10.22 -9.59 -3.75
C ALA A 208 10.63 -10.73 -2.80
N ASP A 209 9.64 -11.37 -2.15
CA ASP A 209 9.91 -12.53 -1.29
C ASP A 209 10.51 -13.72 -2.05
N LYS A 210 9.95 -14.03 -3.22
CA LYS A 210 10.50 -15.09 -4.08
C LYS A 210 11.93 -14.80 -4.52
N LEU A 211 12.27 -13.55 -4.82
CA LEU A 211 13.64 -13.15 -5.16
C LEU A 211 14.58 -13.31 -3.96
N TYR A 212 14.12 -12.95 -2.76
CA TYR A 212 14.89 -13.15 -1.54
C TYR A 212 15.17 -14.63 -1.26
N GLN A 213 14.17 -15.49 -1.37
CA GLN A 213 14.34 -16.94 -1.17
C GLN A 213 15.36 -17.54 -2.15
N ARG A 214 15.31 -17.15 -3.43
CA ARG A 214 16.29 -17.57 -4.45
C ARG A 214 17.70 -17.12 -4.12
N MET A 215 17.85 -15.88 -3.64
CA MET A 215 19.15 -15.37 -3.20
C MET A 215 19.68 -16.18 -2.01
N VAL A 216 18.85 -16.50 -1.02
CA VAL A 216 19.26 -17.34 0.13
C VAL A 216 19.65 -18.76 -0.32
N GLU A 217 18.92 -19.36 -1.25
CA GLU A 217 19.27 -20.67 -1.83
C GLU A 217 20.62 -20.62 -2.57
N GLN A 218 20.87 -19.54 -3.29
CA GLN A 218 22.13 -19.32 -3.99
C GLN A 218 23.29 -19.19 -3.01
N GLU A 219 23.16 -18.38 -1.97
CA GLU A 219 24.20 -18.21 -0.95
C GLU A 219 24.57 -19.56 -0.32
N LYS A 220 23.56 -20.36 0.02
CA LYS A 220 23.77 -21.72 0.55
C LYS A 220 24.48 -22.63 -0.45
N ALA A 221 24.11 -22.57 -1.73
CA ALA A 221 24.76 -23.37 -2.77
C ALA A 221 26.22 -22.94 -2.99
N ILE A 222 26.52 -21.64 -2.89
CA ILE A 222 27.86 -21.08 -2.98
C ILE A 222 28.70 -21.52 -1.78
N GLU A 223 28.15 -21.47 -0.58
CA GLU A 223 28.80 -21.96 0.63
C GLU A 223 29.10 -23.45 0.54
N ALA A 224 28.15 -24.26 0.08
CA ALA A 224 28.36 -25.69 -0.14
C ALA A 224 29.45 -25.95 -1.20
N ALA A 225 29.41 -25.27 -2.34
CA ALA A 225 30.44 -25.39 -3.38
C ALA A 225 31.83 -24.98 -2.86
N LYS A 226 31.92 -23.93 -2.04
CA LYS A 226 33.17 -23.52 -1.39
C LYS A 226 33.69 -24.57 -0.41
N GLN A 227 32.80 -25.22 0.35
CA GLN A 227 33.16 -26.30 1.27
C GLN A 227 33.64 -27.57 0.52
N GLU A 228 33.03 -27.86 -0.63
CA GLU A 228 33.35 -29.02 -1.47
C GLU A 228 34.50 -28.75 -2.47
N GLY A 229 34.97 -27.50 -2.59
CA GLY A 229 36.02 -27.12 -3.55
C GLY A 229 35.57 -27.05 -5.01
N LEU A 230 34.25 -26.99 -5.25
CA LEU A 230 33.65 -26.86 -6.56
C LEU A 230 33.62 -25.38 -7.03
N PRO A 231 33.57 -25.13 -8.35
CA PRO A 231 33.46 -23.76 -8.86
C PRO A 231 32.15 -23.12 -8.40
N VAL A 232 32.22 -21.84 -8.03
CA VAL A 232 31.08 -21.05 -7.57
C VAL A 232 30.01 -21.00 -8.67
N PRO A 233 28.75 -21.43 -8.38
CA PRO A 233 27.67 -21.35 -9.35
C PRO A 233 27.37 -19.88 -9.69
N LYS A 234 27.31 -19.56 -10.98
CA LYS A 234 26.87 -18.24 -11.46
C LYS A 234 25.35 -18.23 -11.57
N PHE A 235 24.70 -17.22 -11.01
CA PHE A 235 23.27 -17.04 -11.13
C PHE A 235 22.95 -15.66 -11.72
N ASP A 236 22.00 -15.62 -12.63
CA ASP A 236 21.43 -14.37 -13.12
C ASP A 236 20.24 -13.99 -12.23
N LEU A 237 20.48 -13.07 -11.30
CA LEU A 237 19.41 -12.34 -10.61
C LEU A 237 18.78 -11.36 -11.60
N SER A 238 18.01 -11.89 -12.57
CA SER A 238 17.22 -11.07 -13.48
C SER A 238 16.05 -10.46 -12.69
N ILE A 239 16.29 -9.32 -12.05
CA ILE A 239 15.19 -8.47 -11.59
C ILE A 239 14.49 -8.03 -12.89
N PRO A 240 13.22 -8.41 -13.13
CA PRO A 240 12.50 -7.87 -14.27
C PRO A 240 12.58 -6.36 -14.11
N ALA A 241 13.24 -5.67 -15.05
CA ALA A 241 13.40 -4.23 -15.00
C ALA A 241 12.01 -3.66 -14.73
N ALA A 242 11.84 -2.98 -13.59
CA ALA A 242 10.55 -2.46 -13.19
C ALA A 242 10.06 -1.53 -14.28
N VAL A 243 9.20 -2.08 -15.13
CA VAL A 243 8.43 -1.45 -16.20
C VAL A 243 9.26 -0.46 -17.05
N GLU A 244 9.61 -0.89 -18.26
CA GLU A 244 9.93 0.01 -19.36
C GLU A 244 8.83 1.09 -19.52
N ALA A 245 8.98 2.27 -18.91
CA ALA A 245 8.05 3.39 -19.13
C ALA A 245 8.56 4.79 -18.76
N ALA A 246 9.74 4.96 -18.15
CA ALA A 246 10.27 6.30 -17.84
C ALA A 246 11.69 6.48 -18.40
N PRO A 247 12.02 7.66 -18.99
CA PRO A 247 13.37 7.92 -19.44
C PRO A 247 14.33 7.80 -18.24
N ALA A 248 15.34 6.95 -18.36
CA ALA A 248 16.33 6.71 -17.31
C ALA A 248 17.02 8.02 -16.94
N ILE A 249 16.69 8.56 -15.77
CA ILE A 249 17.30 9.78 -15.24
C ILE A 249 18.72 9.40 -14.80
N GLN A 250 19.72 10.00 -15.45
CA GLN A 250 21.10 9.75 -15.09
C GLN A 250 21.45 10.50 -13.78
N PRO A 251 22.12 9.83 -12.83
CA PRO A 251 22.62 10.47 -11.64
C PRO A 251 23.62 11.59 -11.99
N ARG A 252 23.72 12.59 -11.11
CA ARG A 252 24.78 13.61 -11.19
C ARG A 252 26.14 12.96 -10.84
N PRO A 253 27.27 13.49 -11.33
CA PRO A 253 28.59 12.84 -11.18
C PRO A 253 29.07 12.73 -9.72
N ASP A 254 28.64 13.63 -8.83
CA ASP A 254 28.85 13.54 -7.39
C ASP A 254 28.05 12.38 -6.78
N LEU A 255 26.79 12.24 -7.17
CA LEU A 255 25.92 11.16 -6.73
C LEU A 255 26.42 9.80 -7.23
N GLU A 256 26.89 9.71 -8.48
CA GLU A 256 27.51 8.51 -9.03
C GLU A 256 28.71 8.02 -8.23
N LYS A 257 29.59 8.93 -7.78
CA LYS A 257 30.73 8.57 -6.93
C LYS A 257 30.26 7.95 -5.62
N SER A 258 29.26 8.56 -4.98
CA SER A 258 28.68 8.03 -3.75
C SER A 258 28.01 6.66 -3.94
N TRP A 259 27.42 6.41 -5.12
CA TRP A 259 26.84 5.12 -5.44
C TRP A 259 27.91 4.06 -5.64
N LYS A 260 28.98 4.37 -6.38
CA LYS A 260 30.11 3.47 -6.58
C LYS A 260 30.75 3.07 -5.25
N GLU A 261 31.01 4.03 -4.36
CA GLU A 261 31.57 3.76 -3.03
C GLU A 261 30.67 2.83 -2.20
N LYS A 262 29.35 3.03 -2.23
CA LYS A 262 28.40 2.14 -1.55
C LYS A 262 28.38 0.74 -2.16
N LEU A 263 28.42 0.64 -3.48
CA LEU A 263 28.42 -0.64 -4.18
C LEU A 263 29.72 -1.42 -3.95
N GLU A 264 30.85 -0.74 -3.77
CA GLU A 264 32.14 -1.37 -3.45
C GLU A 264 32.18 -1.97 -2.03
N GLN A 265 31.45 -1.38 -1.08
CA GLN A 265 31.32 -1.93 0.29
C GLN A 265 30.44 -3.19 0.35
N LEU A 266 29.63 -3.44 -0.69
CA LEU A 266 28.69 -4.55 -0.73
C LEU A 266 29.29 -5.79 -1.42
N PRO A 267 28.88 -6.99 -0.99
CA PRO A 267 29.23 -8.23 -1.68
C PRO A 267 28.70 -8.20 -3.11
N GLU A 268 29.42 -8.84 -4.03
CA GLU A 268 29.15 -8.80 -5.48
C GLU A 268 27.71 -9.18 -5.85
N GLU A 269 27.15 -10.14 -5.11
CA GLU A 269 25.79 -10.66 -5.31
C GLU A 269 24.69 -9.62 -4.97
N GLU A 270 24.96 -8.71 -4.03
CA GLU A 270 24.00 -7.67 -3.62
C GLU A 270 24.09 -6.38 -4.45
N ARG A 271 25.20 -6.16 -5.18
CA ARG A 271 25.45 -4.90 -5.90
C ARG A 271 24.40 -4.60 -6.94
N ALA A 272 24.00 -5.61 -7.74
CA ALA A 272 23.01 -5.43 -8.80
C ALA A 272 21.64 -5.00 -8.23
N VAL A 273 21.25 -5.57 -7.08
CA VAL A 273 19.98 -5.24 -6.41
C VAL A 273 20.03 -3.84 -5.81
N GLU A 274 21.14 -3.48 -5.16
CA GLU A 274 21.32 -2.13 -4.61
C GLU A 274 21.35 -1.08 -5.72
N GLU A 275 22.04 -1.33 -6.83
CA GLU A 275 22.09 -0.41 -7.97
C GLU A 275 20.70 -0.18 -8.57
N ALA A 276 19.90 -1.25 -8.74
CA ALA A 276 18.52 -1.16 -9.20
C ALA A 276 17.65 -0.37 -8.20
N ALA A 277 17.80 -0.62 -6.90
CA ALA A 277 17.08 0.12 -5.85
C ALA A 277 17.45 1.61 -5.82
N LEU A 278 18.74 1.95 -5.98
CA LEU A 278 19.24 3.32 -6.04
C LEU A 278 18.69 4.08 -7.27
N ARG A 279 18.64 3.41 -8.42
CA ARG A 279 18.02 3.97 -9.63
C ARG A 279 16.53 4.24 -9.43
N ALA A 280 15.80 3.30 -8.85
CA ALA A 280 14.37 3.48 -8.57
C ALA A 280 14.12 4.62 -7.56
N ASP A 281 14.97 4.76 -6.54
CA ASP A 281 14.90 5.86 -5.57
C ASP A 281 15.22 7.22 -6.23
N LEU A 282 16.17 7.27 -7.16
CA LEU A 282 16.48 8.48 -7.94
C LEU A 282 15.28 8.90 -8.81
N GLN A 283 14.64 7.95 -9.48
CA GLN A 283 13.45 8.22 -10.29
C GLN A 283 12.32 8.76 -9.43
N ALA A 284 12.07 8.15 -8.26
CA ALA A 284 11.06 8.61 -7.30
C ALA A 284 11.31 10.05 -6.83
N LYS A 285 12.55 10.37 -6.44
CA LYS A 285 12.93 11.72 -6.02
C LYS A 285 12.79 12.74 -7.15
N ALA A 286 13.14 12.36 -8.37
CA ALA A 286 13.01 13.24 -9.52
C ALA A 286 11.53 13.52 -9.87
N GLU A 287 10.64 12.55 -9.70
CA GLU A 287 9.20 12.76 -9.85
C GLU A 287 8.65 13.72 -8.79
N VAL A 288 9.03 13.54 -7.52
CA VAL A 288 8.70 14.48 -6.44
C VAL A 288 9.20 15.89 -6.78
N ALA A 289 10.45 16.04 -7.20
CA ALA A 289 11.01 17.33 -7.59
C ALA A 289 10.23 17.98 -8.75
N LYS A 290 9.83 17.20 -9.76
CA LYS A 290 8.99 17.68 -10.85
C LYS A 290 7.62 18.15 -10.36
N ASN A 291 6.99 17.43 -9.44
CA ASN A 291 5.68 17.81 -8.90
C ASN A 291 5.77 19.09 -8.04
N VAL A 292 6.82 19.23 -7.24
CA VAL A 292 7.09 20.47 -6.49
C VAL A 292 7.32 21.65 -7.42
N GLN A 293 8.11 21.46 -8.49
CA GLN A 293 8.38 22.50 -9.47
C GLN A 293 7.10 22.95 -10.19
N LYS A 294 6.23 22.01 -10.59
CA LYS A 294 4.93 22.34 -11.18
C LYS A 294 4.07 23.21 -10.25
N LEU A 295 4.02 22.88 -8.96
CA LEU A 295 3.28 23.67 -7.97
C LEU A 295 3.83 25.10 -7.85
N TRP A 296 5.16 25.27 -7.88
CA TRP A 296 5.76 26.61 -7.89
C TRP A 296 5.47 27.39 -9.17
N ASP A 297 5.55 26.75 -10.33
CA ASP A 297 5.22 27.38 -11.61
C ASP A 297 3.74 27.80 -11.68
N GLU A 298 2.84 27.01 -11.10
CA GLU A 298 1.41 27.33 -10.96
C GLU A 298 1.21 28.56 -10.06
N GLN A 299 1.87 28.62 -8.90
CA GLN A 299 1.83 29.79 -8.03
C GLN A 299 2.34 31.06 -8.71
N GLU A 300 3.43 30.96 -9.50
CA GLU A 300 3.96 32.10 -10.22
C GLU A 300 2.98 32.59 -11.30
N LYS A 301 2.32 31.68 -12.03
CA LYS A 301 1.28 32.02 -13.00
C LYS A 301 0.08 32.69 -12.33
N GLU A 302 -0.40 32.19 -11.20
CA GLU A 302 -1.49 32.82 -10.45
C GLU A 302 -1.11 34.22 -9.95
N LYS A 303 0.11 34.40 -9.46
CA LYS A 303 0.64 35.72 -9.09
C LYS A 303 0.68 36.66 -10.29
N GLN A 304 1.09 36.19 -11.46
CA GLN A 304 1.10 36.99 -12.69
C GLN A 304 -0.31 37.35 -13.17
N GLN A 305 -1.26 36.41 -13.10
CA GLN A 305 -2.67 36.67 -13.43
C GLN A 305 -3.28 37.72 -12.50
N ARG A 306 -3.04 37.63 -11.19
CA ARG A 306 -3.48 38.65 -10.23
C ARG A 306 -2.89 40.03 -10.50
N LYS A 307 -1.63 40.09 -10.96
CA LYS A 307 -1.00 41.35 -11.41
C LYS A 307 -1.66 41.90 -12.68
N ALA A 308 -1.94 41.04 -13.66
CA ALA A 308 -2.58 41.43 -14.93
C ALA A 308 -4.03 41.91 -14.73
N GLU A 309 -4.78 41.28 -13.81
CA GLU A 309 -6.14 41.68 -13.44
C GLU A 309 -6.20 42.93 -12.54
N GLY A 310 -5.06 43.50 -12.16
CA GLY A 310 -4.98 44.65 -11.25
C GLY A 310 -5.29 44.32 -9.77
N LYS A 311 -5.53 43.04 -9.45
CA LYS A 311 -5.81 42.52 -8.10
C LYS A 311 -4.54 42.08 -7.36
N ALA A 312 -3.40 42.73 -7.62
CA ALA A 312 -2.15 42.42 -6.94
C ALA A 312 -2.28 42.65 -5.43
N THR A 313 -1.87 41.65 -4.64
CA THR A 313 -1.91 41.73 -3.17
C THR A 313 -0.90 42.76 -2.66
N VAL A 314 -1.11 43.30 -1.46
CA VAL A 314 -0.17 44.24 -0.82
C VAL A 314 1.26 43.66 -0.78
N MET A 315 1.37 42.36 -0.46
CA MET A 315 2.65 41.67 -0.45
C MET A 315 3.31 41.60 -1.84
N ASP A 316 2.54 41.35 -2.91
CA ASP A 316 3.04 41.28 -4.29
C ASP A 316 3.55 42.64 -4.80
N ARG A 317 2.93 43.73 -4.33
CA ARG A 317 3.38 45.10 -4.63
C ARG A 317 4.68 45.44 -3.93
N ILE A 318 4.85 45.00 -2.68
CA ILE A 318 6.08 45.19 -1.89
C ILE A 318 7.22 44.36 -2.48
N THR A 319 7.00 43.09 -2.80
CA THR A 319 8.05 42.26 -3.44
C THR A 319 8.43 42.76 -4.82
N GLY A 320 7.46 43.26 -5.61
CA GLY A 320 7.74 43.89 -6.90
C GLY A 320 8.56 45.18 -6.79
N ALA A 321 8.39 45.96 -5.72
CA ALA A 321 9.13 47.20 -5.51
C ALA A 321 10.55 46.98 -4.93
N PHE A 322 10.77 45.91 -4.15
CA PHE A 322 12.05 45.62 -3.50
C PHE A 322 12.89 44.53 -4.18
N GLY A 323 12.31 43.69 -5.05
CA GLY A 323 13.00 42.62 -5.77
C GLY A 323 13.53 43.00 -7.16
N GLY A 324 13.42 44.28 -7.56
CA GLY A 324 13.83 44.79 -8.88
C GLY A 324 15.25 45.36 -8.95
N LYS A 325 16.22 44.78 -8.22
CA LYS A 325 17.65 45.05 -8.35
C LYS A 325 18.44 43.76 -8.42
#